data_AF-A0A355ZZU6-F1
#
_entry.id   AF-A0A355ZZU6-F1
#
_cell.length_a   1.000
_cell.length_b   1.000
_cell.length_c   1.000
_cell.angle_alpha   90.00
_cell.angle_beta   90.00
_cell.angle_gamma   90.00
#
_symmetry.space_group_name_H-M   'P 1'
#
loop_
_entity.id
_entity.type
_entity.pdbx_description
1 polymer ?
#
loop_
_entity_poly.entity_id
_entity_poly.type
_entity_poly.pdbx_seq_one_letter_code
_entity_poly.pdbx_strand_id
1 'polypeptide(L)' 'CRVYTPSNTYWGAINEVYAAFFGTHKPGRVIVSTSPLHFNCLVEIEAVVELKKE' A
#
# COMPACT_ATOMS: atom_id res chain seq x y z
N CYS A 1 -4.27 -3.27 -5.35
CA CYS A 1 -3.09 -2.87 -4.55
C CYS A 1 -3.19 -3.47 -3.15
N ARG A 2 -2.17 -4.18 -2.68
CA ARG A 2 -2.09 -4.80 -1.36
C ARG A 2 -0.97 -4.13 -0.58
N VAL A 3 -1.27 -3.67 0.63
CA VAL A 3 -0.31 -3.01 1.52
C VAL A 3 -0.16 -3.87 2.78
N TYR A 4 1.05 -4.34 3.04
CA TYR A 4 1.40 -5.07 4.26
C TYR A 4 2.21 -4.17 5.17
N THR A 5 1.92 -4.22 6.47
CA THR A 5 2.65 -3.45 7.51
C THR A 5 2.68 -4.26 8.81
N PRO A 6 3.75 -4.19 9.62
CA PRO A 6 3.82 -5.01 10.83
C PRO A 6 2.92 -4.51 11.98
N SER A 7 2.34 -3.30 11.86
CA SER A 7 1.50 -2.71 12.91
C SER A 7 0.49 -1.71 12.33
N ASN A 8 -0.67 -1.61 12.96
CA ASN A 8 -1.69 -0.62 12.61
C ASN A 8 -1.29 0.82 12.95
N THR A 9 -0.28 1.01 13.80
CA THR A 9 0.27 2.33 14.16
C THR A 9 0.78 3.12 12.95
N TYR A 10 1.16 2.45 11.86
CA TYR A 10 1.66 3.09 10.65
C TYR A 10 0.56 3.52 9.66
N TRP A 11 -0.71 3.16 9.91
CA TRP A 11 -1.79 3.37 8.94
C TRP A 11 -2.02 4.83 8.56
N GLY A 12 -1.83 5.77 9.51
CA GLY A 12 -1.95 7.20 9.23
C GLY A 12 -0.94 7.66 8.17
N ALA A 13 0.35 7.46 8.45
CA ALA A 13 1.44 7.82 7.54
C ALA A 13 1.33 7.10 6.18
N ILE A 14 0.96 5.81 6.19
CA ILE A 14 0.71 5.04 4.97
C ILE A 14 -0.41 5.69 4.14
N ASN A 15 -1.52 6.05 4.76
CA ASN A 15 -2.66 6.66 4.06
C ASN A 15 -2.31 8.02 3.46
N GLU A 16 -1.55 8.85 4.15
CA GLU A 16 -1.10 10.16 3.64
C GLU A 16 -0.26 10.00 2.36
N VAL A 17 0.78 9.17 2.40
CA VAL A 17 1.66 8.93 1.25
C VAL A 17 0.91 8.23 0.11
N TYR A 18 0.06 7.25 0.43
CA TYR A 18 -0.76 6.54 -0.55
C TYR A 18 -1.71 7.49 -1.29
N ALA A 19 -2.36 8.40 -0.56
CA ALA A 19 -3.26 9.39 -1.13
C ALA A 19 -2.50 10.39 -2.01
N ALA A 20 -1.32 10.84 -1.59
CA ALA A 20 -0.47 11.72 -2.39
C ALA A 20 -0.02 11.07 -3.71
N PHE A 21 0.32 9.78 -3.70
CA PHE A 21 0.76 9.06 -4.89
C PHE A 21 -0.39 8.74 -5.86
N PHE A 22 -1.50 8.17 -5.36
CA PHE A 22 -2.59 7.72 -6.22
C PHE A 22 -3.59 8.82 -6.58
N GLY A 23 -3.69 9.89 -5.79
CA GLY A 23 -4.58 11.02 -6.05
C GLY A 23 -6.00 10.60 -6.42
N THR A 24 -6.43 10.95 -7.63
CA THR A 24 -7.77 10.62 -8.16
C THR A 24 -7.88 9.22 -8.76
N HIS A 25 -6.78 8.49 -8.99
CA HIS A 25 -6.79 7.16 -9.59
C HIS A 25 -7.49 6.11 -8.72
N LYS A 26 -7.33 6.22 -7.39
CA LYS A 26 -8.06 5.44 -6.35
C LYS A 26 -8.26 3.95 -6.71
N PRO A 27 -7.19 3.16 -6.88
CA PRO A 27 -7.33 1.75 -7.23
C PRO A 27 -7.93 0.95 -6.08
N GLY A 28 -8.47 -0.24 -6.39
CA GLY A 28 -8.88 -1.20 -5.36
C GLY A 28 -7.72 -1.54 -4.41
N ARG A 29 -7.96 -1.41 -3.11
CA ARG A 29 -6.93 -1.52 -2.06
C ARG A 29 -7.32 -2.47 -0.93
N VAL A 30 -6.34 -3.23 -0.45
CA VAL A 30 -6.37 -3.94 0.84
C VAL A 30 -5.16 -3.50 1.66
N ILE A 31 -5.34 -3.28 2.97
CA ILE A 31 -4.27 -3.05 3.93
C ILE A 31 -4.39 -4.07 5.06
N VAL A 32 -3.29 -4.73 5.40
CA VAL A 32 -3.24 -5.79 6.42
C VAL A 32 -2.08 -5.53 7.37
N SER A 33 -2.36 -5.62 8.67
CA SER A 33 -1.30 -5.68 9.68
C SER A 33 -0.84 -7.12 9.85
N THR A 34 0.46 -7.39 9.73
CA THR A 34 1.04 -8.75 9.70
C THR A 34 2.16 -8.91 10.73
N SER A 35 2.81 -10.09 10.75
CA SER A 35 4.11 -10.25 11.40
C SER A 35 5.19 -9.35 10.75
N PRO A 36 6.39 -9.23 11.36
CA PRO A 36 7.50 -8.49 10.77
C PRO A 36 7.75 -8.87 9.31
N LEU A 37 8.05 -7.86 8.48
CA LEU A 37 8.31 -8.02 7.05
C LEU A 37 9.79 -8.35 6.80
N HIS A 38 10.11 -8.80 5.59
CA HIS A 38 11.51 -9.03 5.19
C HIS A 38 12.37 -7.77 5.40
N PHE A 39 13.61 -7.98 5.84
CA PHE A 39 14.59 -6.92 6.11
C PHE A 39 14.13 -5.84 7.10
N ASN A 40 13.18 -6.17 7.99
CA ASN A 40 12.59 -5.22 8.95
C ASN A 40 11.91 -4.01 8.27
N CYS A 41 11.42 -4.17 7.04
CA CYS A 41 10.64 -3.14 6.38
C CYS A 41 9.35 -2.82 7.16
N LEU A 42 8.92 -1.56 7.11
CA LEU A 42 7.68 -1.10 7.76
C LEU A 42 6.46 -1.15 6.84
N VAL A 43 6.70 -1.21 5.53
CA VAL A 43 5.66 -1.24 4.50
C VAL A 43 6.17 -2.08 3.33
N GLU A 44 5.33 -2.98 2.83
CA GLU A 44 5.51 -3.67 1.55
C GLU A 44 4.25 -3.50 0.71
N ILE A 45 4.39 -3.20 -0.59
CA ILE A 45 3.26 -2.92 -1.48
C ILE A 45 3.38 -3.78 -2.74
N GLU A 46 2.29 -4.50 -3.04
CA GLU A 46 2.09 -5.21 -4.29
C GLU A 46 0.95 -4.55 -5.09
N ALA A 47 1.09 -4.45 -6.41
CA ALA A 47 0.07 -3.91 -7.29
C ALA A 47 -0.05 -4.72 -8.59
N VAL A 48 -1.27 -4.79 -9.10
CA VAL A 48 -1.59 -5.28 -10.44
C VAL A 48 -2.14 -4.09 -11.20
N VAL A 49 -1.68 -3.90 -12.44
CA VAL A 49 -2.04 -2.77 -13.29
C VAL A 49 -2.38 -3.25 -14.69
N GLU A 50 -3.23 -2.50 -15.39
CA GLU A 50 -3.53 -2.67 -16.81
C GLU A 50 -3.13 -1.38 -17.54
N LEU A 51 -2.45 -1.53 -18.69
CA LEU A 51 -2.17 -0.42 -19.59
C LEU A 51 -3.36 -0.21 -20.52
N LYS A 52 -3.67 1.05 -20.85
CA LYS A 52 -4.68 1.35 -21.88
C LYS A 52 -4.28 0.64 -23.18
N LYS A 53 -5.25 0.01 -23.82
CA LYS A 53 -5.10 -0.45 -25.21
C LYS A 53 -5.09 0.77 -26.11
N GLU A 54 -4.10 0.82 -27.01
CA GLU A 54 -4.03 1.80 -28.11
C GLU A 54 -5.20 1.64 -29.09
#